data_AF-A0A4U2ZUZ8-F1
#
_entry.id   AF-A0A4U2ZUZ8-F1
#
_cell.length_a   1.000
_cell.length_b   1.000
_cell.length_c   1.000
_cell.angle_alpha   90.00
_cell.angle_beta   90.00
_cell.angle_gamma   90.00
#
_symmetry.space_group_name_H-M   'P 1'
#
loop_
_entity.id
_entity.type
_entity.pdbx_description
1 polymer ?
#
loop_
_entity_poly.entity_id
_entity_poly.type
_entity_poly.pdbx_seq_one_letter_code
_entity_poly.pdbx_strand_id
1 'polypeptide(L)'
;NIEEKLLLKNRGGLCYEINSLLYYFLCDCGFKVYRIAGTLYDPKTRKWNPDDGHALIVLQHRYENYIIDAGFASYLPLHPVPFHGDSVTS
;
A
#
# COMPACT_ATOMS: atom_id res chain seq x y z
N ASN A 1 -5.52 -17.90 -3.63
CA ASN A 1 -4.36 -17.63 -4.51
C ASN A 1 -3.34 -16.72 -3.81
N ILE A 2 -3.68 -15.45 -3.47
CA ILE A 2 -2.75 -14.56 -2.73
C ILE A 2 -2.41 -15.09 -1.33
N GLU A 3 -3.41 -15.47 -0.55
CA GLU A 3 -3.22 -16.07 0.79
C GLU A 3 -2.31 -17.31 0.74
N GLU A 4 -2.63 -18.27 -0.12
CA GLU A 4 -1.82 -19.49 -0.29
C GLU A 4 -0.37 -19.17 -0.66
N LYS A 5 -0.14 -18.24 -1.59
CA LYS A 5 1.21 -17.85 -2.02
C LYS A 5 1.97 -17.14 -0.90
N LEU A 6 1.40 -16.10 -0.32
CA LEU A 6 2.10 -15.21 0.61
C LEU A 6 2.21 -15.83 2.01
N LEU A 7 1.13 -16.42 2.53
CA LEU A 7 1.06 -16.92 3.90
C LEU A 7 1.43 -18.40 4.00
N LEU A 8 0.83 -19.28 3.19
CA LEU A 8 1.03 -20.73 3.34
C LEU A 8 2.34 -21.22 2.71
N LYS A 9 2.75 -20.61 1.58
CA LYS A 9 3.98 -20.96 0.86
C LYS A 9 5.17 -20.04 1.19
N ASN A 10 5.01 -19.10 2.12
CA ASN A 10 6.06 -18.17 2.56
C ASN A 10 6.78 -17.46 1.40
N ARG A 11 6.01 -16.95 0.42
CA ARG A 11 6.57 -16.18 -0.71
C ARG A 11 6.29 -14.70 -0.56
N GLY A 12 7.16 -13.88 -1.13
CA GLY A 12 6.88 -12.45 -1.35
C GLY A 12 5.93 -12.22 -2.51
N GLY A 13 5.69 -10.95 -2.82
CA GLY A 13 4.87 -10.51 -3.94
C GLY A 13 5.18 -9.08 -4.36
N LEU A 14 4.53 -8.62 -5.43
CA LEU A 14 4.55 -7.21 -5.82
C LEU A 14 3.51 -6.40 -5.04
N CYS A 15 3.50 -5.08 -5.21
CA CYS A 15 2.61 -4.17 -4.48
C CYS A 15 1.12 -4.57 -4.57
N TYR A 16 0.65 -4.97 -5.76
CA TYR A 16 -0.73 -5.40 -5.96
C TYR A 16 -1.07 -6.72 -5.26
N GLU A 17 -0.09 -7.54 -4.87
CA GLU A 17 -0.31 -8.75 -4.08
C GLU A 17 -0.26 -8.45 -2.59
N ILE A 18 0.80 -7.74 -2.17
CA ILE A 18 1.04 -7.40 -0.76
C ILE A 18 -0.06 -6.49 -0.23
N ASN A 19 -0.34 -5.37 -0.93
CA ASN A 19 -1.37 -4.43 -0.50
C ASN A 19 -2.78 -5.00 -0.69
N SER A 20 -2.99 -5.96 -1.60
CA SER A 20 -4.27 -6.68 -1.65
C SER A 20 -4.46 -7.58 -0.42
N LEU A 21 -3.43 -8.33 -0.01
CA LEU A 21 -3.50 -9.15 1.21
C LEU A 21 -3.75 -8.29 2.45
N LEU A 22 -2.99 -7.19 2.58
CA LEU A 22 -3.15 -6.26 3.70
C LEU A 22 -4.53 -5.59 3.69
N TYR A 23 -5.06 -5.23 2.52
CA TYR A 23 -6.43 -4.71 2.39
C TYR A 23 -7.46 -5.69 2.96
N TYR A 24 -7.41 -6.97 2.58
CA TYR A 24 -8.36 -7.96 3.09
C TYR A 24 -8.22 -8.15 4.60
N PHE A 25 -6.99 -8.21 5.10
CA PHE A 25 -6.74 -8.27 6.54
C PHE A 25 -7.35 -7.08 7.30
N LEU A 26 -7.18 -5.86 6.80
CA LEU A 26 -7.76 -4.66 7.43
C LEU A 26 -9.29 -4.65 7.38
N CYS A 27 -9.88 -5.11 6.27
CA CYS A 27 -11.33 -5.32 6.15
C CYS A 27 -11.84 -6.30 7.21
N ASP A 28 -11.17 -7.45 7.38
CA ASP A 28 -11.55 -8.47 8.36
C ASP A 28 -11.40 -7.97 9.81
N CYS A 29 -10.46 -7.06 10.05
CA CYS A 29 -10.33 -6.33 11.32
C CYS A 29 -11.39 -5.24 11.54
N GLY A 30 -12.29 -4.99 10.58
CA GLY A 30 -13.36 -4.00 10.69
C GLY A 30 -12.93 -2.56 10.40
N PHE A 31 -11.76 -2.34 9.78
CA PHE A 31 -11.35 -1.01 9.35
C PHE A 31 -12.08 -0.59 8.08
N LYS A 32 -12.38 0.72 7.98
CA LYS A 32 -12.91 1.31 6.75
C LYS A 32 -11.77 1.64 5.80
N VAL A 33 -11.52 0.74 4.85
CA VAL A 33 -10.44 0.87 3.86
C VAL A 33 -10.95 0.75 2.44
N TYR A 34 -10.25 1.38 1.49
CA TYR A 34 -10.46 1.16 0.05
C TYR A 34 -9.12 1.19 -0.69
N ARG A 35 -9.07 0.58 -1.88
CA ARG A 35 -7.86 0.53 -2.71
C ARG A 35 -7.85 1.68 -3.70
N ILE A 36 -6.64 2.19 -3.97
CA ILE A 36 -6.39 3.17 -5.03
C ILE A 36 -5.21 2.72 -5.89
N ALA A 37 -5.14 3.24 -7.11
CA ALA A 37 -3.99 3.08 -7.99
C ALA A 37 -3.08 4.31 -7.90
N GLY A 38 -1.79 4.11 -8.17
CA GLY A 38 -0.80 5.16 -8.30
C GLY A 38 0.21 4.82 -9.39
N THR A 39 0.81 5.86 -9.96
CA THR A 39 1.89 5.73 -10.95
C THR A 39 3.21 6.11 -10.28
N LEU A 40 4.22 5.24 -10.36
CA LEU A 40 5.53 5.55 -9.78
C LEU A 40 6.30 6.51 -10.68
N TYR A 41 6.92 7.52 -10.07
CA TYR A 41 7.85 8.42 -10.75
C TYR A 41 9.29 7.92 -10.58
N ASP A 42 10.04 7.79 -11.67
CA ASP A 42 11.47 7.51 -11.64
C ASP A 42 12.27 8.82 -11.68
N PRO A 43 12.90 9.24 -10.57
CA PRO A 43 13.67 10.47 -10.53
C PRO A 43 14.97 10.40 -11.34
N LYS A 44 15.50 9.20 -11.63
CA LYS A 44 16.74 9.03 -12.40
C LYS A 44 16.49 9.30 -13.88
N THR A 45 15.41 8.77 -14.42
CA THR A 45 15.04 8.94 -15.84
C THR A 45 14.11 10.13 -16.07
N ARG A 46 13.58 10.74 -14.99
CA ARG A 46 12.60 11.84 -15.01
C ARG A 46 11.33 11.49 -15.79
N LYS A 47 10.86 10.26 -15.62
CA LYS A 47 9.68 9.73 -16.32
C LYS A 47 8.77 9.01 -15.35
N TRP A 48 7.49 9.00 -15.69
CA TRP A 48 6.52 8.13 -15.05
C TRP A 48 6.67 6.70 -15.59
N ASN A 49 6.55 5.74 -14.69
CA ASN A 49 6.37 4.33 -15.04
C ASN A 49 4.98 4.11 -15.67
N PRO A 50 4.65 2.89 -16.15
CA PRO A 50 3.31 2.62 -16.67
C PRO A 50 2.20 3.05 -15.71
N ASP A 51 1.15 3.64 -16.28
CA ASP A 51 0.01 4.15 -15.52
C ASP A 51 -0.62 3.06 -14.65
N ASP A 52 -1.05 3.46 -13.46
CA ASP A 52 -1.71 2.60 -12.47
C ASP A 52 -0.87 1.37 -12.04
N GLY A 53 0.46 1.45 -12.20
CA GLY A 53 1.38 0.36 -11.89
C GLY A 53 1.60 0.07 -10.40
N HIS A 54 1.04 0.87 -9.49
CA HIS A 54 1.16 0.70 -8.04
C HIS A 54 -0.20 0.63 -7.37
N ALA A 55 -0.39 -0.36 -6.49
CA ALA A 55 -1.60 -0.50 -5.69
C ALA A 55 -1.35 0.02 -4.28
N LEU A 56 -2.27 0.81 -3.74
CA LEU A 56 -2.22 1.41 -2.40
C LEU A 56 -3.54 1.20 -1.67
N ILE A 57 -3.54 1.46 -0.37
CA ILE A 57 -4.75 1.44 0.46
C ILE A 57 -4.93 2.82 1.09
N VAL A 58 -6.18 3.29 1.11
CA VAL A 58 -6.59 4.41 1.95
C VAL A 58 -7.38 3.89 3.13
N LEU A 59 -6.95 4.26 4.33
CA LEU A 59 -7.65 4.02 5.59
C LEU A 59 -8.40 5.28 6.02
N GLN A 60 -9.68 5.14 6.34
CA GLN A 60 -10.48 6.22 6.94
C GLN A 60 -10.65 5.97 8.44
N HIS A 61 -10.08 6.84 9.27
CA HIS A 61 -10.13 6.70 10.72
C HIS A 61 -10.36 8.05 11.41
N ARG A 62 -11.40 8.14 12.25
CA ARG A 62 -11.72 9.33 13.07
C ARG A 62 -11.67 10.65 12.28
N TYR A 63 -12.30 10.68 11.10
CA TYR A 63 -12.39 11.81 10.17
C TYR A 63 -11.14 12.10 9.32
N GLU A 64 -10.04 11.40 9.56
CA GLU A 64 -8.79 11.54 8.83
C GLU A 64 -8.60 10.41 7.82
N ASN A 65 -7.83 10.68 6.76
CA ASN A 65 -7.43 9.68 5.78
C ASN A 65 -5.92 9.41 5.88
N TYR A 66 -5.55 8.14 5.73
CA TYR A 66 -4.16 7.69 5.77
C TYR A 66 -3.84 6.82 4.56
N ILE A 67 -2.66 7.01 3.98
CA ILE A 67 -2.08 6.05 3.04
C ILE A 67 -1.47 4.91 3.84
N ILE A 68 -1.84 3.69 3.48
CA ILE A 68 -1.21 2.46 3.95
C ILE A 68 -0.53 1.80 2.74
N ASP A 69 0.78 1.57 2.87
CA ASP A 69 1.57 0.92 1.83
C ASP A 69 2.65 0.02 2.45
N ALA A 70 2.50 -1.29 2.20
CA ALA A 70 3.50 -2.31 2.54
C ALA A 70 4.17 -2.90 1.28
N GLY A 71 3.83 -2.37 0.10
CA GLY A 71 4.19 -2.92 -1.21
C GLY A 71 5.27 -2.15 -1.97
N PHE A 72 5.74 -1.01 -1.45
CA PHE A 72 6.71 -0.15 -2.15
C PHE A 72 8.19 -0.59 -2.01
N ALA A 73 8.44 -1.89 -2.13
CA ALA A 73 9.77 -2.49 -2.06
C ALA A 73 10.59 -1.99 -0.85
N SER A 74 11.71 -1.30 -1.08
CA SER A 74 12.60 -0.80 -0.02
C SER A 74 12.17 0.57 0.56
N TYR A 75 11.11 1.18 0.04
CA TYR A 75 10.67 2.54 0.40
C TYR A 75 9.39 2.49 1.24
N LEU A 76 9.43 1.73 2.33
CA LEU A 76 8.26 1.53 3.21
C LEU A 76 8.18 2.63 4.27
N PRO A 77 7.02 3.31 4.44
CA PRO A 77 6.84 4.28 5.51
C PRO A 77 6.85 3.68 6.92
N LEU A 78 6.53 2.38 7.06
CA LEU A 78 6.35 1.63 8.32
C LEU A 78 5.29 2.19 9.30
N HIS A 79 4.62 3.29 8.92
CA HIS A 79 3.52 3.91 9.64
C HIS A 79 2.44 4.37 8.63
N PRO A 80 1.17 4.45 9.04
CA PRO A 80 0.14 5.14 8.25
C PRO A 80 0.54 6.59 7.95
N VAL A 81 0.56 6.97 6.67
CA VAL A 81 0.94 8.34 6.27
C VAL A 81 -0.31 9.21 6.19
N PRO A 82 -0.45 10.27 7.01
CA PRO A 82 -1.63 11.12 7.00
C PRO A 82 -1.71 11.98 5.74
N PHE A 83 -2.93 12.24 5.25
CA PHE A 83 -3.15 13.10 4.06
C PHE A 83 -2.85 14.58 4.32
N HIS A 84 -2.82 14.99 5.58
CA HIS A 84 -2.77 16.39 6.01
C HIS A 84 -1.35 16.96 6.04
N GLY A 85 -0.35 16.16 5.64
CA GLY A 85 1.02 16.61 5.36
C GLY A 85 2.02 16.39 6.49
N ASP A 86 1.59 15.84 7.64
CA ASP A 86 2.52 15.48 8.71
C ASP A 86 3.48 14.39 8.24
N SER A 87 4.77 14.60 8.48
CA SER A 87 5.80 13.63 8.12
C SER A 87 5.80 12.46 9.11
N VAL A 88 5.98 11.26 8.57
CA VAL A 88 6.22 10.05 9.35
C VAL A 88 7.68 9.63 9.19
N THR A 89 8.25 9.03 10.23
CA THR A 89 9.61 8.50 10.23
C THR A 89 9.59 7.05 10.68
N SER A 90 10.29 6.20 9.94
CA SER A 90 10.57 4.78 10.26
C SER A 90 11.69 4.63 11.29
#